data_AF-A0A2U3EKJ0-F1
#
_entry.id   AF-A0A2U3EKJ0-F1
#
_cell.length_a   1.000
_cell.length_b   1.000
_cell.length_c   1.000
_cell.angle_alpha   90.00
_cell.angle_beta   90.00
_cell.angle_gamma   90.00
#
_symmetry.space_group_name_H-M   'P 1'
#
loop_
_entity.id
_entity.type
_entity.pdbx_description
1 polymer ?
#
loop_
_entity_poly.entity_id
_entity_poly.type
_entity_poly.pdbx_seq_one_letter_code
_entity_poly.pdbx_strand_id
1 'polypeptide(L)'
;MPSRRARPSYCSPSSHQKPPPNSIAPTSPSHRAYQPQQSKSKTEQRKKKKEMATSSFSPIPSYLFGTAFLGLSLSALLAPRREYARFGLPLETIAPVSVKLSGPSGGGGVGGGDGSFASPLMYLKGIRELTYGAALLALQYQGNEPAVTTLVGVLSFAAIGDGFVIWAHGGRELQGKAWGHWLPGLGFLGWAFWRWSSR
;
A
#
# COMPACT_ATOMS: atom_id res chain seq x y z
N MET A 1 0.24 -35.77 8.36
CA MET A 1 -1.22 -35.86 8.09
C MET A 1 -1.64 -34.71 7.16
N PRO A 2 -1.70 -34.88 5.83
CA PRO A 2 -2.16 -33.83 4.93
C PRO A 2 -3.66 -33.99 4.63
N SER A 3 -4.47 -33.00 5.03
CA SER A 3 -5.90 -32.96 4.69
C SER A 3 -6.08 -32.24 3.35
N ARG A 4 -6.32 -33.02 2.28
CA ARG A 4 -6.81 -32.55 0.99
C ARG A 4 -8.24 -32.01 1.19
N ARG A 5 -8.50 -30.73 0.86
CA ARG A 5 -9.87 -30.25 0.62
C ARG A 5 -10.09 -29.98 -0.86
N ALA A 6 -11.16 -30.61 -1.33
CA ALA A 6 -11.65 -30.63 -2.69
C ALA A 6 -12.20 -29.26 -3.13
N ARG A 7 -12.08 -29.00 -4.43
CA ARG A 7 -12.77 -27.92 -5.13
C ARG A 7 -14.24 -28.30 -5.35
N PRO A 8 -15.19 -27.35 -5.29
CA PRO A 8 -16.47 -27.52 -5.93
C PRO A 8 -16.42 -26.98 -7.37
N SER A 9 -16.70 -27.88 -8.30
CA SER A 9 -17.08 -27.61 -9.69
C SER A 9 -18.52 -27.11 -9.72
N TYR A 10 -18.79 -26.00 -10.39
CA TYR A 10 -20.16 -25.63 -10.77
C TYR A 10 -20.27 -25.49 -12.28
N CYS A 11 -21.25 -26.24 -12.81
CA CYS A 11 -21.66 -26.33 -14.19
C CYS A 11 -22.32 -25.03 -14.68
N SER A 12 -22.04 -24.66 -15.92
CA SER A 12 -22.94 -23.93 -16.85
C SER A 12 -24.21 -24.76 -17.14
N PRO A 13 -25.15 -24.38 -18.05
CA PRO A 13 -25.49 -23.09 -18.70
C PRO A 13 -27.01 -22.77 -18.57
N SER A 14 -27.49 -21.61 -19.04
CA SER A 14 -28.91 -21.48 -19.41
C SER A 14 -29.15 -20.54 -20.60
N SER A 15 -29.43 -21.18 -21.73
CA SER A 15 -30.49 -20.91 -22.71
C SER A 15 -30.82 -19.47 -23.11
N HIS A 16 -30.46 -19.17 -24.36
CA HIS A 16 -31.21 -18.34 -25.31
C HIS A 16 -32.73 -18.40 -25.14
N GLN A 17 -33.37 -17.23 -25.16
CA GLN A 17 -34.78 -17.09 -25.54
C GLN A 17 -34.91 -15.96 -26.56
N LYS A 18 -35.29 -16.33 -27.79
CA LYS A 18 -35.50 -15.46 -28.94
C LYS A 18 -36.99 -15.08 -29.00
N PRO A 19 -37.38 -13.81 -29.02
CA PRO A 19 -38.78 -13.44 -29.20
C PRO A 19 -39.25 -13.60 -30.66
N PRO A 20 -40.55 -13.87 -30.89
CA PRO A 20 -41.12 -14.15 -32.21
C PRO A 20 -41.29 -12.90 -33.10
N PRO A 21 -41.38 -13.08 -34.43
CA PRO A 21 -41.65 -12.00 -35.39
C PRO A 21 -43.16 -11.81 -35.65
N ASN A 22 -43.49 -10.60 -36.08
CA ASN A 22 -44.71 -10.14 -36.78
C ASN A 22 -45.98 -9.85 -35.96
N SER A 23 -46.37 -8.57 -35.96
CA SER A 23 -47.70 -8.20 -36.47
C SER A 23 -47.72 -6.74 -36.96
N ILE A 24 -48.02 -6.58 -38.25
CA ILE A 24 -48.22 -5.30 -38.94
C ILE A 24 -49.74 -5.08 -39.01
N ALA A 25 -50.25 -3.93 -38.56
CA ALA A 25 -51.38 -3.27 -39.22
C ALA A 25 -51.46 -1.77 -38.82
N PRO A 26 -51.85 -0.87 -39.75
CA PRO A 26 -51.84 0.58 -39.59
C PRO A 26 -53.22 1.16 -39.25
N THR A 27 -53.28 2.36 -38.67
CA THR A 27 -54.33 3.38 -38.94
C THR A 27 -53.98 4.73 -38.30
N SER A 28 -53.61 5.69 -39.16
CA SER A 28 -54.12 7.07 -39.29
C SER A 28 -54.09 8.08 -38.11
N PRO A 29 -54.14 9.40 -38.41
CA PRO A 29 -53.12 10.32 -37.93
C PRO A 29 -53.68 11.45 -37.04
N SER A 30 -52.72 12.23 -36.54
CA SER A 30 -52.90 13.62 -36.10
C SER A 30 -53.54 13.79 -34.72
N HIS A 31 -52.70 14.05 -33.72
CA HIS A 31 -52.71 15.35 -33.08
C HIS A 31 -51.53 15.50 -32.09
N ARG A 32 -50.88 16.67 -32.21
CA ARG A 32 -50.20 17.37 -31.11
C ARG A 32 -48.83 16.84 -30.70
N ALA A 33 -47.83 17.37 -31.39
CA ALA A 33 -46.46 17.45 -30.94
C ALA A 33 -46.36 18.07 -29.53
N TYR A 34 -45.97 17.25 -28.56
CA TYR A 34 -45.18 17.68 -27.41
C TYR A 34 -44.00 16.72 -27.35
N GLN A 35 -42.82 17.21 -27.72
CA GLN A 35 -41.55 16.50 -27.57
C GLN A 35 -40.95 16.89 -26.20
N PRO A 36 -41.01 16.05 -25.16
CA PRO A 36 -40.15 16.21 -24.00
C PRO A 36 -38.85 15.41 -24.23
N GLN A 37 -38.15 15.63 -25.36
CA GLN A 37 -36.92 14.87 -25.67
C GLN A 37 -35.61 15.59 -25.34
N GLN A 38 -35.62 16.86 -24.91
CA GLN A 38 -34.37 17.59 -24.65
C GLN A 38 -33.87 17.56 -23.19
N SER A 39 -34.61 16.99 -22.24
CA SER A 39 -34.18 16.96 -20.83
C SER A 39 -33.20 15.81 -20.51
N LYS A 40 -33.30 14.67 -21.21
CA LYS A 40 -32.42 13.52 -20.98
C LYS A 40 -30.98 13.77 -21.44
N SER A 41 -30.77 14.63 -22.46
CA SER A 41 -29.44 14.87 -23.03
C SER A 41 -28.54 15.69 -22.09
N LYS A 42 -29.07 16.64 -21.33
CA LYS A 42 -28.26 17.43 -20.37
C LYS A 42 -27.77 16.60 -19.20
N THR A 43 -28.58 15.66 -18.71
CA THR A 43 -28.19 14.79 -17.58
C THR A 43 -27.18 13.73 -18.02
N GLU A 44 -27.39 13.12 -19.20
CA GLU A 44 -26.42 12.22 -19.85
C GLU A 44 -25.11 12.94 -20.20
N GLN A 45 -25.16 14.15 -20.74
CA GLN A 45 -23.95 14.93 -21.02
C GLN A 45 -23.25 15.39 -19.75
N ARG A 46 -23.97 15.71 -18.67
CA ARG A 46 -23.33 15.94 -17.36
C ARG A 46 -22.70 14.68 -16.80
N LYS A 47 -23.27 13.49 -17.06
CA LYS A 47 -22.67 12.20 -16.68
C LYS A 47 -21.40 11.93 -17.49
N LYS A 48 -21.46 12.05 -18.83
CA LYS A 48 -20.30 11.91 -19.73
C LYS A 48 -19.22 12.98 -19.50
N LYS A 49 -19.59 14.21 -19.19
CA LYS A 49 -18.63 15.29 -18.90
C LYS A 49 -17.99 15.13 -17.52
N LYS A 50 -18.67 14.48 -16.57
CA LYS A 50 -18.06 14.02 -15.31
C LYS A 50 -17.14 12.81 -15.52
N GLU A 51 -17.44 11.93 -16.47
CA GLU A 51 -16.55 10.81 -16.84
C GLU A 51 -15.32 11.28 -17.65
N MET A 52 -15.43 12.35 -18.45
CA MET A 52 -14.30 12.89 -19.23
C MET A 52 -13.37 13.82 -18.44
N ALA A 53 -13.73 14.20 -17.21
CA ALA A 53 -12.92 15.07 -16.34
C ALA A 53 -12.15 14.29 -15.28
N THR A 54 -12.00 12.97 -15.41
CA THR A 54 -10.99 12.23 -14.63
C THR A 54 -9.62 12.64 -15.14
N SER A 55 -9.03 13.64 -14.48
CA SER A 55 -7.63 13.98 -14.60
C SER A 55 -6.82 12.70 -14.40
N SER A 56 -6.30 12.14 -15.50
CA SER A 56 -5.38 11.01 -15.48
C SER A 56 -4.08 11.49 -14.85
N PHE A 57 -4.03 11.46 -13.52
CA PHE A 57 -2.77 11.64 -12.80
C PHE A 57 -1.79 10.60 -13.34
N SER A 58 -0.57 11.05 -13.62
CA SER A 58 0.48 10.15 -14.06
C SER A 58 0.65 9.02 -13.03
N PRO A 59 0.69 7.74 -13.45
CA PRO A 59 0.85 6.60 -12.55
C PRO A 59 2.30 6.49 -12.02
N ILE A 60 3.22 7.28 -12.57
CA ILE A 60 4.66 7.25 -12.28
C ILE A 60 4.94 7.35 -10.77
N PRO A 61 4.37 8.30 -10.00
CA PRO A 61 4.67 8.42 -8.57
C PRO A 61 4.27 7.18 -7.77
N SER A 62 3.12 6.56 -8.10
CA SER A 62 2.65 5.35 -7.42
C SER A 62 3.62 4.18 -7.61
N TYR A 63 4.15 4.00 -8.83
CA TYR A 63 5.17 2.97 -9.10
C TYR A 63 6.49 3.26 -8.38
N LEU A 64 6.90 4.53 -8.31
CA LEU A 64 8.09 4.92 -7.55
C LEU A 64 7.93 4.62 -6.07
N PHE A 65 6.77 4.91 -5.48
CA PHE A 65 6.50 4.59 -4.07
C PHE A 65 6.45 3.08 -3.85
N GLY A 66 5.73 2.33 -4.69
CA GLY A 66 5.66 0.88 -4.59
C GLY A 66 7.04 0.21 -4.68
N THR A 67 7.85 0.62 -5.66
CA THR A 67 9.22 0.07 -5.84
C THR A 67 10.17 0.50 -4.72
N ALA A 68 10.07 1.73 -4.21
CA ALA A 68 10.86 2.17 -3.05
C ALA A 68 10.54 1.33 -1.80
N PHE A 69 9.26 1.07 -1.51
CA PHE A 69 8.86 0.21 -0.39
C PHE A 69 9.39 -1.22 -0.57
N LEU A 70 9.30 -1.80 -1.77
CA LEU A 70 9.86 -3.13 -2.03
C LEU A 70 11.39 -3.17 -1.83
N GLY A 71 12.10 -2.16 -2.32
CA GLY A 71 13.56 -2.07 -2.18
C GLY A 71 13.99 -1.97 -0.72
N LEU A 72 13.33 -1.10 0.06
CA LEU A 72 13.57 -0.97 1.51
C LEU A 72 13.30 -2.28 2.25
N SER A 73 12.18 -2.94 1.92
CA SER A 73 11.79 -4.21 2.53
C SER A 73 12.79 -5.32 2.24
N LEU A 74 13.21 -5.44 0.99
CA LEU A 74 14.20 -6.43 0.58
C LEU A 74 15.55 -6.16 1.25
N SER A 75 15.96 -4.89 1.35
CA SER A 75 17.17 -4.53 2.09
C SER A 75 17.08 -4.88 3.57
N ALA A 76 15.93 -4.69 4.21
CA ALA A 76 15.72 -5.06 5.61
C ALA A 76 15.75 -6.58 5.81
N LEU A 77 15.26 -7.36 4.85
CA LEU A 77 15.30 -8.82 4.90
C LEU A 77 16.70 -9.39 4.65
N LEU A 78 17.47 -8.80 3.73
CA LEU A 78 18.81 -9.25 3.37
C LEU A 78 19.87 -8.78 4.38
N ALA A 79 19.69 -7.62 5.00
CA ALA A 79 20.65 -7.03 5.93
C ALA A 79 19.97 -6.50 7.21
N PRO A 80 19.25 -7.35 7.96
CA PRO A 80 18.47 -6.91 9.13
C PRO A 80 19.35 -6.21 10.18
N ARG A 81 20.61 -6.65 10.34
CA ARG A 81 21.60 -6.03 11.24
C ARG A 81 21.93 -4.58 10.89
N ARG A 82 21.99 -4.21 9.60
CA ARG A 82 22.22 -2.81 9.19
C ARG A 82 21.01 -1.94 9.52
N GLU A 83 19.82 -2.51 9.45
CA GLU A 83 18.58 -1.78 9.69
C GLU A 83 18.32 -1.56 11.19
N TYR A 84 18.85 -2.41 12.07
CA TYR A 84 18.86 -2.17 13.53
C TYR A 84 19.49 -0.81 13.89
N ALA A 85 20.64 -0.51 13.29
CA ALA A 85 21.32 0.77 13.49
C ALA A 85 20.48 1.95 13.00
N ARG A 86 19.61 1.75 12.00
CA ARG A 86 18.72 2.78 11.46
C ARG A 86 17.54 3.08 12.40
N PHE A 87 16.98 2.04 13.03
CA PHE A 87 15.91 2.16 14.02
C PHE A 87 16.39 2.59 15.42
N GLY A 88 17.70 2.59 15.65
CA GLY A 88 18.25 3.00 16.94
C GLY A 88 17.93 2.03 18.07
N LEU A 89 17.58 0.79 17.74
CA LEU A 89 17.45 -0.25 18.75
C LEU A 89 18.84 -0.83 19.03
N PRO A 90 19.27 -0.94 20.29
CA PRO A 90 20.47 -1.69 20.62
C PRO A 90 20.27 -3.13 20.12
N LEU A 91 21.28 -3.68 19.45
CA LEU A 91 21.28 -5.09 19.06
C LEU A 91 21.02 -5.92 20.31
N GLU A 92 20.06 -6.84 20.25
CA GLU A 92 19.85 -7.80 21.31
C GLU A 92 21.10 -8.69 21.38
N THR A 93 22.02 -8.34 22.28
CA THR A 93 23.05 -9.25 22.75
C THR A 93 22.30 -10.25 23.61
N ILE A 94 22.11 -11.48 23.10
CA ILE A 94 21.81 -12.59 23.99
C ILE A 94 23.00 -12.64 24.93
N ALA A 95 22.84 -12.09 26.14
CA ALA A 95 23.84 -12.22 27.16
C ALA A 95 24.11 -13.73 27.27
N PRO A 96 25.32 -14.23 26.99
CA PRO A 96 25.63 -15.59 27.36
C PRO A 96 25.32 -15.66 28.85
N VAL A 97 24.44 -16.58 29.23
CA VAL A 97 24.24 -16.96 30.63
C VAL A 97 25.64 -17.13 31.18
N SER A 98 26.07 -16.13 31.94
CA SER A 98 27.44 -16.01 32.37
C SER A 98 27.61 -17.04 33.47
N VAL A 99 28.02 -18.25 33.09
CA VAL A 99 28.81 -19.09 33.97
C VAL A 99 30.00 -18.21 34.36
N LYS A 100 29.95 -17.71 35.59
CA LYS A 100 30.88 -16.76 36.16
C LYS A 100 32.27 -17.40 36.24
N LEU A 101 33.04 -17.38 35.15
CA LEU A 101 34.47 -17.55 35.21
C LEU A 101 35.10 -16.15 35.15
N SER A 102 35.44 -15.66 36.33
CA SER A 102 36.17 -14.43 36.57
C SER A 102 37.53 -14.46 35.87
N GLY A 103 37.73 -13.53 34.93
CA GLY A 103 39.03 -13.17 34.37
C GLY A 103 39.03 -11.66 34.04
N PRO A 104 40.11 -10.91 34.36
CA PRO A 104 40.09 -9.45 34.26
C PRO A 104 40.50 -8.94 32.87
N SER A 105 39.76 -7.92 32.42
CA SER A 105 40.16 -6.74 31.64
C SER A 105 41.04 -6.87 30.39
N GLY A 106 40.49 -6.43 29.25
CA GLY A 106 41.25 -5.96 28.08
C GLY A 106 40.28 -5.52 26.97
N GLY A 107 40.25 -4.22 26.66
CA GLY A 107 39.30 -3.61 25.73
C GLY A 107 39.66 -3.73 24.25
N GLY A 108 38.84 -3.05 23.42
CA GLY A 108 39.17 -2.70 22.04
C GLY A 108 38.58 -3.67 21.02
N GLY A 109 37.53 -3.23 20.32
CA GLY A 109 36.85 -4.02 19.29
C GLY A 109 37.71 -4.31 18.06
N VAL A 110 37.26 -5.30 17.30
CA VAL A 110 37.04 -5.29 15.84
C VAL A 110 36.79 -6.75 15.45
N GLY A 111 35.59 -7.01 14.93
CA GLY A 111 35.27 -8.07 13.98
C GLY A 111 35.45 -9.52 14.44
N GLY A 112 34.35 -10.19 14.80
CA GLY A 112 34.41 -11.64 14.90
C GLY A 112 33.17 -12.33 15.44
N GLY A 113 32.08 -12.36 14.67
CA GLY A 113 31.15 -13.49 14.74
C GLY A 113 30.33 -13.68 16.03
N ASP A 114 30.05 -12.63 16.78
CA ASP A 114 29.23 -12.75 18.00
C ASP A 114 27.78 -13.07 17.62
N GLY A 115 27.21 -14.10 18.24
CA GLY A 115 25.88 -14.67 18.00
C GLY A 115 24.69 -13.76 18.32
N SER A 116 24.75 -12.47 17.98
CA SER A 116 23.61 -11.56 17.98
C SER A 116 22.65 -11.97 16.87
N PHE A 117 21.56 -12.62 17.26
CA PHE A 117 20.44 -12.90 16.36
C PHE A 117 19.77 -11.58 16.00
N ALA A 118 19.51 -11.36 14.72
CA ALA A 118 18.63 -10.27 14.31
C ALA A 118 17.26 -10.53 14.95
N SER A 119 16.78 -9.59 15.78
CA SER A 119 15.55 -9.84 16.52
C SER A 119 14.36 -9.99 15.56
N PRO A 120 13.42 -10.90 15.83
CA PRO A 120 12.31 -11.22 14.93
C PRO A 120 11.49 -10.01 14.48
N LEU A 121 11.51 -8.92 15.27
CA LEU A 121 10.86 -7.66 14.95
C LEU A 121 11.34 -7.05 13.63
N MET A 122 12.61 -7.22 13.27
CA MET A 122 13.13 -6.67 12.01
C MET A 122 12.58 -7.40 10.78
N TYR A 123 12.46 -8.73 10.87
CA TYR A 123 11.84 -9.52 9.80
C TYR A 123 10.36 -9.20 9.65
N LEU A 124 9.63 -9.06 10.77
CA LEU A 124 8.22 -8.66 10.76
C LEU A 124 8.03 -7.28 10.13
N LYS A 125 8.94 -6.34 10.40
CA LYS A 125 8.93 -5.02 9.77
C LYS A 125 9.17 -5.13 8.25
N GLY A 126 10.20 -5.87 7.83
CA GLY A 126 10.49 -6.08 6.42
C GLY A 126 9.30 -6.72 5.67
N ILE A 127 8.68 -7.75 6.23
CA ILE A 127 7.48 -8.38 5.67
C ILE A 127 6.33 -7.37 5.57
N ARG A 128 6.11 -6.56 6.61
CA ARG A 128 5.08 -5.53 6.62
C ARG A 128 5.28 -4.54 5.47
N GLU A 129 6.46 -3.96 5.35
CA GLU A 129 6.76 -3.00 4.27
C GLU A 129 6.66 -3.65 2.88
N LEU A 130 7.01 -4.94 2.77
CA LEU A 130 6.91 -5.71 1.53
C LEU A 130 5.45 -5.85 1.10
N THR A 131 4.57 -6.21 2.05
CA THR A 131 3.13 -6.34 1.78
C THR A 131 2.51 -5.02 1.36
N TYR A 132 2.97 -3.89 1.91
CA TYR A 132 2.50 -2.57 1.51
C TYR A 132 2.95 -2.18 0.09
N GLY A 133 4.22 -2.43 -0.24
CA GLY A 133 4.73 -2.21 -1.60
C GLY A 133 3.99 -3.05 -2.64
N ALA A 134 3.76 -4.33 -2.34
CA ALA A 134 3.00 -5.24 -3.20
C ALA A 134 1.54 -4.78 -3.37
N ALA A 135 0.89 -4.33 -2.29
CA ALA A 135 -0.47 -3.81 -2.33
C ALA A 135 -0.57 -2.54 -3.19
N LEU A 136 0.38 -1.60 -3.06
CA LEU A 136 0.42 -0.40 -3.89
C LEU A 136 0.56 -0.73 -5.38
N LEU A 137 1.46 -1.66 -5.73
CA LEU A 137 1.62 -2.10 -7.13
C LEU A 137 0.38 -2.80 -7.66
N ALA A 138 -0.24 -3.68 -6.87
CA ALA A 138 -1.45 -4.38 -7.27
C ALA A 138 -2.63 -3.42 -7.49
N LEU A 139 -2.83 -2.45 -6.59
CA LEU A 139 -3.88 -1.44 -6.71
C LEU A 139 -3.64 -0.52 -7.92
N GLN A 140 -2.39 -0.14 -8.16
CA GLN A 140 -2.02 0.65 -9.33
C GLN A 140 -2.23 -0.16 -10.63
N TYR A 141 -1.87 -1.44 -10.64
CA TYR A 141 -2.10 -2.34 -11.78
C TYR A 141 -3.60 -2.52 -12.09
N GLN A 142 -4.46 -2.52 -11.07
CA GLN A 142 -5.92 -2.55 -11.23
C GLN A 142 -6.51 -1.20 -11.65
N GLY A 143 -5.72 -0.13 -11.74
CA GLY A 143 -6.20 1.23 -12.02
C GLY A 143 -7.05 1.82 -10.89
N ASN A 144 -6.97 1.29 -9.67
CA ASN A 144 -7.75 1.77 -8.54
C ASN A 144 -7.06 2.96 -7.85
N GLU A 145 -7.07 4.10 -8.56
CA GLU A 145 -6.44 5.34 -8.09
C GLU A 145 -6.97 5.86 -6.74
N PRO A 146 -8.28 5.76 -6.40
CA PRO A 146 -8.76 6.04 -5.05
C PRO A 146 -8.06 5.18 -3.98
N ALA A 147 -7.97 3.87 -4.18
CA ALA A 147 -7.37 2.97 -3.21
C ALA A 147 -5.86 3.21 -3.03
N VAL A 148 -5.13 3.50 -4.12
CA VAL A 148 -3.70 3.88 -4.03
C VAL A 148 -3.52 5.13 -3.18
N THR A 149 -4.35 6.16 -3.39
CA THR A 149 -4.27 7.41 -2.63
C THR A 149 -4.53 7.17 -1.15
N THR A 150 -5.58 6.41 -0.82
CA THR A 150 -5.90 6.03 0.56
C THR A 150 -4.79 5.23 1.20
N LEU A 151 -4.22 4.24 0.49
CA LEU A 151 -3.15 3.41 1.02
C LEU A 151 -1.87 4.22 1.29
N VAL A 152 -1.45 5.09 0.36
CA VAL A 152 -0.31 6.00 0.59
C VAL A 152 -0.58 6.92 1.79
N GLY A 153 -1.81 7.42 1.94
CA GLY A 153 -2.23 8.18 3.11
C GLY A 153 -2.06 7.38 4.41
N VAL A 154 -2.55 6.14 4.48
CA VAL A 154 -2.38 5.28 5.67
C VAL A 154 -0.89 5.01 5.97
N LEU A 155 -0.08 4.73 4.95
CA LEU A 155 1.36 4.50 5.11
C LEU A 155 2.11 5.74 5.62
N SER A 156 1.67 6.92 5.21
CA SER A 156 2.25 8.17 5.68
C SER A 156 2.05 8.36 7.19
N PHE A 157 0.88 8.01 7.73
CA PHE A 157 0.63 8.00 9.17
C PHE A 157 1.51 6.98 9.91
N ALA A 158 1.69 5.79 9.33
CA ALA A 158 2.59 4.79 9.91
C ALA A 158 4.04 5.32 9.99
N ALA A 159 4.53 5.96 8.92
CA ALA A 159 5.88 6.54 8.91
C ALA A 159 6.04 7.69 9.93
N ILE A 160 5.03 8.55 10.07
CA ILE A 160 5.04 9.62 11.09
C ILE A 160 5.04 9.01 12.49
N GLY A 161 4.24 7.96 12.72
CA GLY A 161 4.20 7.21 13.97
C GLY A 161 5.54 6.56 14.32
N ASP A 162 6.19 5.90 13.37
CA ASP A 162 7.53 5.33 13.54
C ASP A 162 8.54 6.42 13.98
N GLY A 163 8.52 7.58 13.31
CA GLY A 163 9.37 8.71 13.68
C GLY A 163 9.05 9.28 15.07
N PHE A 164 7.76 9.33 15.45
CA PHE A 164 7.35 9.77 16.79
C PHE A 164 7.85 8.81 17.88
N VAL A 165 7.75 7.50 17.66
CA VAL A 165 8.26 6.49 18.60
C VAL A 165 9.77 6.63 18.77
N ILE A 166 10.53 6.78 17.68
CA ILE A 166 11.98 6.99 17.72
C ILE A 166 12.33 8.29 18.45
N TRP A 167 11.60 9.37 18.20
CA TRP A 167 11.85 10.65 18.86
C TRP A 167 11.59 10.60 20.37
N ALA A 168 10.49 9.94 20.77
CA ALA A 168 10.09 9.83 22.17
C ALA A 168 10.93 8.82 22.97
N HIS A 169 11.35 7.70 22.37
CA HIS A 169 11.98 6.59 23.09
C HIS A 169 13.44 6.31 22.69
N GLY A 170 13.94 6.91 21.61
CA GLY A 170 15.30 6.65 21.11
C GLY A 170 16.43 7.39 21.84
N GLY A 171 16.12 8.29 22.78
CA GLY A 171 17.15 9.10 23.44
C GLY A 171 17.81 10.14 22.51
N ARG A 172 18.69 10.98 23.07
CA ARG A 172 19.23 12.16 22.36
C ARG A 172 20.07 11.82 21.11
N GLU A 173 20.70 10.66 21.08
CA GLU A 173 21.53 10.23 19.95
C GLU A 173 20.71 9.80 18.72
N LEU A 174 19.45 9.39 18.92
CA LEU A 174 18.61 8.81 17.86
C LEU A 174 17.47 9.72 17.43
N GLN A 175 17.18 10.79 18.17
CA GLN A 175 16.20 11.81 17.78
C GLN A 175 16.49 12.41 16.40
N GLY A 176 17.77 12.56 16.02
CA GLY A 176 18.15 13.02 14.68
C GLY A 176 17.67 12.08 13.56
N LYS A 177 17.51 10.78 13.84
CA LYS A 177 17.04 9.79 12.87
C LYS A 177 15.52 9.85 12.65
N ALA A 178 14.77 10.40 13.60
CA ALA A 178 13.31 10.59 13.44
C ALA A 178 12.97 11.45 12.22
N TRP A 179 13.83 12.41 11.86
CA TRP A 179 13.69 13.21 10.64
C TRP A 179 13.66 12.36 9.37
N GLY A 180 14.42 11.26 9.34
CA GLY A 180 14.43 10.31 8.22
C GLY A 180 13.09 9.57 8.04
N HIS A 181 12.25 9.53 9.07
CA HIS A 181 10.90 8.96 9.02
C HIS A 181 9.83 10.01 8.75
N TRP A 182 9.94 11.18 9.39
CA TRP A 182 8.97 12.26 9.22
C TRP A 182 9.01 12.89 7.84
N LEU A 183 10.19 13.11 7.26
CA LEU A 183 10.32 13.75 5.95
C LEU A 183 9.59 12.98 4.84
N PRO A 184 9.83 11.66 4.64
CA PRO A 184 9.05 10.88 3.68
C PRO A 184 7.59 10.73 4.10
N GLY A 185 7.28 10.58 5.41
CA GLY A 185 5.91 10.50 5.90
C GLY A 185 5.08 11.75 5.53
N LEU A 186 5.57 12.94 5.82
CA LEU A 186 4.92 14.20 5.47
C LEU A 186 4.87 14.40 3.95
N GLY A 187 5.90 14.00 3.21
CA GLY A 187 5.91 14.03 1.75
C GLY A 187 4.79 13.18 1.15
N PHE A 188 4.62 11.94 1.63
CA PHE A 188 3.55 11.05 1.19
C PHE A 188 2.16 11.56 1.59
N LEU A 189 2.02 12.08 2.81
CA LEU A 189 0.75 12.65 3.27
C LEU A 189 0.35 13.87 2.44
N GLY A 190 1.29 14.79 2.20
CA GLY A 190 1.10 15.97 1.37
C GLY A 190 0.72 15.61 -0.06
N TRP A 191 1.40 14.61 -0.65
CA TRP A 191 1.04 14.10 -1.98
C TRP A 191 -0.36 13.48 -2.01
N ALA A 192 -0.70 12.64 -1.04
CA ALA A 192 -2.02 12.02 -0.95
C ALA A 192 -3.12 13.08 -0.77
N PHE A 193 -2.88 14.08 0.07
CA PHE A 193 -3.80 15.21 0.30
C PHE A 193 -3.98 16.06 -0.96
N TRP A 194 -2.89 16.45 -1.63
CA TRP A 194 -2.95 17.19 -2.90
C TRP A 194 -3.72 16.42 -3.97
N ARG A 195 -3.49 15.12 -4.06
CA ARG A 195 -4.19 14.24 -5.00
C ARG A 195 -5.66 14.08 -4.66
N TRP A 196 -6.01 14.11 -3.37
CA TRP A 196 -7.40 14.10 -2.91
C TRP A 196 -8.11 15.42 -3.23
N SER A 197 -7.47 16.57 -2.95
CA SER A 197 -8.05 17.89 -3.18
C SER A 197 -8.18 18.27 -4.66
N SER A 198 -7.45 17.59 -5.54
CA SER A 198 -7.44 17.82 -6.99
C SER A 198 -8.43 16.93 -7.77
N ARG A 199 -9.34 16.23 -7.08
CA ARG A 199 -10.45 15.46 -7.66
C ARG A 199 -11.73 16.27 -7.65
#